data_AF-A0A178GH33-F1
#
_entry.id   AF-A0A178GH33-F1
#
_cell.length_a   1.000
_cell.length_b   1.000
_cell.length_c   1.000
_cell.angle_alpha   90.00
_cell.angle_beta   90.00
_cell.angle_gamma   90.00
#
_symmetry.space_group_name_H-M   'P 1'
#
loop_
_entity.id
_entity.type
_entity.pdbx_description
1 polymer ?
#
loop_
_entity_poly.entity_id
_entity_poly.type
_entity_poly.pdbx_seq_one_letter_code
_entity_poly.pdbx_strand_id
1 'polypeptide(L)' 'MRNTKRLAAIRKLLCIRCGNPHSQAAHSNSVKHGKGKGIKADDSFTVSLCYSCHFQFDTLQLDNWIESEAMF' A
#
# COMPACT_ATOMS: atom_id res chain seq x y z
N MET A 1 -13.47 1.28 4.08
CA MET A 1 -14.50 0.54 3.34
C MET A 1 -13.81 -0.25 2.23
N ARG A 2 -14.32 -1.43 1.88
CA ARG A 2 -13.77 -2.21 0.77
C ARG A 2 -14.30 -1.69 -0.57
N ASN A 3 -13.43 -1.50 -1.56
CA ASN A 3 -13.73 -1.05 -2.91
C ASN A 3 -12.88 -1.82 -3.94
N THR A 4 -13.46 -2.87 -4.49
CA THR A 4 -12.78 -3.75 -5.46
C THR A 4 -12.39 -3.04 -6.75
N LYS A 5 -13.20 -2.08 -7.23
CA LYS A 5 -12.91 -1.30 -8.44
C LYS A 5 -11.65 -0.45 -8.28
N ARG A 6 -11.51 0.23 -7.13
CA ARG A 6 -10.29 1.00 -6.79
C ARG A 6 -9.06 0.11 -6.77
N LEU A 7 -9.13 -1.03 -6.09
CA LEU A 7 -7.98 -1.95 -6.02
C LEU A 7 -7.59 -2.53 -7.38
N ALA A 8 -8.58 -2.79 -8.25
CA ALA A 8 -8.30 -3.23 -9.61
C ALA A 8 -7.62 -2.13 -10.45
N ALA A 9 -7.96 -0.85 -10.24
CA ALA A 9 -7.29 0.27 -10.89
C ALA A 9 -5.85 0.44 -10.38
N ILE A 10 -5.62 0.35 -9.07
CA ILE A 10 -4.28 0.51 -8.48
C ILE A 10 -3.29 -0.53 -8.98
N ARG A 11 -3.70 -1.80 -9.12
CA ARG A 11 -2.86 -2.89 -9.63
C ARG A 11 -2.42 -2.73 -11.10
N LYS A 12 -2.96 -1.75 -11.82
CA LYS A 12 -2.56 -1.43 -13.20
C LYS A 12 -1.53 -0.30 -13.26
N LEU A 13 -1.31 0.41 -12.15
CA LEU A 13 -0.35 1.51 -12.08
C LEU A 13 1.06 0.95 -11.88
N LEU A 14 2.07 1.72 -12.29
CA LEU A 14 3.46 1.39 -11.98
C LEU A 14 3.70 1.46 -10.47
N CYS A 15 4.69 0.73 -9.97
CA CYS A 15 5.16 0.88 -8.60
C CYS A 15 5.60 2.33 -8.36
N ILE A 16 5.01 2.99 -7.36
CA ILE A 16 5.30 4.41 -7.10
C ILE A 16 6.74 4.64 -6.59
N ARG A 17 7.41 3.60 -6.07
CA ARG A 17 8.78 3.68 -5.55
C ARG A 17 9.84 3.48 -6.63
N CYS A 18 9.64 2.51 -7.53
CA CYS A 18 10.69 2.06 -8.46
C CYS A 18 10.26 1.97 -9.92
N GLY A 19 9.00 2.28 -10.26
CA GLY A 19 8.50 2.28 -11.63
C GLY A 19 8.20 0.90 -12.22
N ASN A 20 8.38 -0.20 -11.47
CA ASN A 20 8.10 -1.55 -11.95
C ASN A 20 6.62 -1.69 -12.41
N PRO A 21 6.34 -2.24 -13.61
CA PRO A 21 5.00 -2.35 -14.17
C PRO A 21 4.10 -3.40 -13.53
N HIS A 22 4.66 -4.32 -12.74
CA HIS A 22 3.91 -5.37 -12.06
C HIS A 22 3.70 -5.01 -10.59
N SER A 23 2.61 -4.28 -10.33
CA SER A 23 2.25 -3.80 -9.01
C SER A 23 1.12 -4.56 -8.33
N GLN A 24 1.04 -4.37 -7.04
CA GLN A 24 0.00 -4.84 -6.14
C GLN A 24 -0.61 -3.61 -5.44
N ALA A 25 -1.85 -3.73 -4.98
CA ALA A 25 -2.46 -2.73 -4.12
C ALA A 25 -2.00 -2.98 -2.67
N ALA A 26 -1.10 -2.13 -2.18
CA ALA A 26 -0.56 -2.17 -0.83
C ALA A 26 -1.41 -1.31 0.11
N HIS A 27 -1.87 -1.88 1.21
CA HIS A 27 -2.67 -1.17 2.23
C HIS A 27 -1.77 -0.48 3.24
N SER A 28 -2.17 0.69 3.72
CA SER A 28 -1.45 1.31 4.83
C SER A 28 -1.40 0.43 6.07
N ASN A 29 -0.26 0.47 6.77
CA ASN A 29 -0.04 -0.23 8.04
C ASN A 29 -0.48 0.57 9.28
N SER A 30 -0.97 1.80 9.10
CA SER A 30 -1.40 2.68 10.20
C SER A 30 -2.79 2.32 10.74
N VAL A 31 -2.92 2.25 12.07
CA VAL A 31 -4.21 2.11 12.76
C VAL A 31 -5.16 3.29 12.48
N LYS A 32 -4.61 4.47 12.20
CA LYS A 32 -5.38 5.67 11.82
C LYS A 32 -6.19 5.46 10.55
N HIS A 33 -5.72 4.57 9.67
CA HIS A 33 -6.35 4.22 8.39
C HIS A 33 -7.29 3.02 8.51
N GLY A 34 -7.59 2.56 9.73
CA GLY A 34 -8.47 1.42 9.99
C GLY A 34 -7.77 0.06 9.94
N LYS A 35 -6.43 0.01 9.99
CA LYS A 35 -5.70 -1.26 10.15
C LYS A 35 -6.04 -1.90 11.51
N GLY A 36 -6.24 -3.21 11.52
CA GLY A 36 -6.44 -3.99 12.76
C GLY A 36 -5.89 -5.42 12.65
N LYS A 37 -6.00 -6.21 13.72
CA LYS A 37 -5.62 -7.63 13.72
C LYS A 37 -6.55 -8.40 12.77
N GLY A 38 -5.99 -9.03 11.73
CA GLY A 38 -6.78 -9.70 10.68
C GLY A 38 -7.56 -8.77 9.75
N ILE A 39 -7.47 -7.45 9.95
CA ILE A 39 -8.20 -6.44 9.20
C ILE A 39 -7.21 -5.61 8.38
N LYS A 40 -7.48 -5.46 7.09
CA LYS A 40 -6.75 -4.53 6.21
C LYS A 40 -7.29 -3.10 6.42
N ALA A 41 -6.43 -2.10 6.26
CA ALA A 41 -6.85 -0.69 6.27
C ALA A 41 -7.91 -0.39 5.19
N ASP A 42 -8.52 0.79 5.26
CA ASP A 42 -9.45 1.29 4.25
C ASP A 42 -8.82 1.22 2.85
N ASP A 43 -9.61 0.85 1.84
CA ASP A 43 -9.13 0.85 0.46
C ASP A 43 -8.85 2.27 -0.04
N SER A 44 -9.29 3.34 0.64
CA SER A 44 -8.82 4.70 0.34
C SER A 44 -7.32 4.85 0.57
N PHE A 45 -6.76 4.16 1.57
CA PHE A 45 -5.34 4.22 1.94
C PHE A 45 -4.60 3.03 1.34
N THR A 46 -4.54 3.03 0.01
CA THR A 46 -3.80 2.03 -0.78
C THR A 46 -2.95 2.66 -1.86
N VAL A 47 -1.74 2.15 -2.05
CA VAL A 47 -0.80 2.58 -3.09
C VAL A 47 -0.37 1.42 -3.99
N SER A 48 0.19 1.76 -5.14
CA SER A 48 0.72 0.78 -6.10
C SER A 48 2.18 0.47 -5.78
N LEU A 49 2.48 -0.76 -5.34
CA LEU A 49 3.85 -1.23 -5.07
C LEU A 49 4.12 -2.57 -5.74
N CYS A 50 5.31 -2.76 -6.30
CA CYS A 50 5.74 -4.08 -6.78
C CYS A 50 5.99 -5.03 -5.60
N TYR A 51 6.07 -6.34 -5.87
CA TYR A 51 6.25 -7.35 -4.82
C TYR A 51 7.42 -7.05 -3.87
N SER A 52 8.59 -6.67 -4.41
CA SER A 52 9.79 -6.34 -3.60
C SER A 52 9.53 -5.14 -2.68
N CYS A 53 9.09 -4.01 -3.24
CA CYS A 53 8.83 -2.81 -2.44
C CYS A 53 7.67 -3.03 -1.47
N HIS A 54 6.63 -3.76 -1.86
CA HIS A 54 5.49 -4.06 -1.00
C HIS A 54 5.92 -4.88 0.22
N PHE A 55 6.75 -5.91 0.04
CA PHE A 55 7.30 -6.70 1.13
C PHE A 55 8.12 -5.86 2.11
N GLN A 56 9.01 -5.01 1.59
CA GLN A 56 9.84 -4.17 2.43
C GLN A 56 9.00 -3.09 3.16
N PHE A 57 7.89 -2.63 2.57
CA PHE A 57 6.95 -1.71 3.20
C PHE A 57 6.19 -2.39 4.35
N ASP A 58 5.66 -3.60 4.12
CA ASP A 58 4.95 -4.39 5.13
C ASP A 58 5.83 -4.81 6.31
N THR A 59 7.14 -4.94 6.07
CA THR A 59 8.13 -5.30 7.09
C THR A 59 8.86 -4.09 7.67
N LEU A 60 8.42 -2.87 7.35
CA LEU A 60 8.97 -1.60 7.85
C LEU A 60 10.48 -1.44 7.57
N GLN A 61 10.95 -2.00 6.45
CA GLN A 61 12.33 -1.89 5.99
C GLN A 61 12.54 -0.69 5.07
N LEU A 62 11.45 -0.09 4.57
CA LEU A 62 11.54 0.75 3.38
C LEU A 62 11.74 2.23 3.61
N ASP A 63 11.63 2.76 4.82
CA ASP A 63 11.71 4.18 5.17
C ASP A 63 11.34 4.35 6.66
N ASN A 64 11.39 5.58 7.19
CA ASN A 64 10.83 5.87 8.51
C ASN A 64 9.30 6.01 8.48
N TRP A 65 8.67 6.08 9.66
CA TRP A 65 7.21 6.18 9.79
C TRP A 65 6.60 7.41 9.10
N ILE A 66 7.33 8.52 9.03
CA ILE A 66 6.84 9.78 8.44
C ILE A 66 6.71 9.62 6.92
N GLU A 67 7.74 9.06 6.29
CA GLU A 67 7.75 8.76 4.86
C GLU A 67 6.68 7.72 4.50
N SER A 68 6.47 6.71 5.37
CA SER A 68 5.38 5.74 5.20
C SER A 68 3.99 6.39 5.30
N GLU A 69 3.78 7.38 6.16
CA GLU A 69 2.49 8.10 6.25
C GLU A 69 2.28 9.00 5.02
N ALA A 70 3.32 9.64 4.51
CA ALA A 70 3.25 10.54 3.34
C ALA A 70 2.83 9.85 2.03
N MET A 71 2.83 8.51 1.97
CA MET A 71 2.36 7.75 0.81
C MET A 71 0.83 7.70 0.67
N PHE A 72 0.07 8.04 1.72
CA PHE A 72 -1.38 7.82 1.83
C PHE A 72 -2.15 9.11 2.07
#